data_AF-R1D7N6-F1
#
_entry.id   AF-R1D7N6-F1
#
_cell.length_a   1.000
_cell.length_b   1.000
_cell.length_c   1.000
_cell.angle_alpha   90.00
_cell.angle_beta   90.00
_cell.angle_gamma   90.00
#
_symmetry.space_group_name_H-M   'P 1'
#
loop_
_entity.id
_entity.type
_entity.pdbx_description
1 polymer ?
#
loop_
_entity_poly.entity_id
_entity_poly.type
_entity_poly.pdbx_seq_one_letter_code
_entity_poly.pdbx_strand_id
1 'polypeptide(L)'
;MPDRKRNNLRSRQARTAAPANGLHPKQINTRLSHARGADELLHLYGQHGPSMNDINLATCWSGLGRARGADRARLLGGDGERLWGLRGQTVQRLPTFSSVQGLANIAHAVGKLRPSGSAWVWLRERGVDWPQLPLPLSQRCCEAFHSVEVTPSRLQSDVASTLRSLNLSPMEEMRTMDQISLDAVVTYRGHNVAVEVDGPLHFFGQRPTGATALKRRQLRAAGWPLVSVPFWEWDRLDGIHAKCEYLHWKLEAALYDYEHS
;
A
#
# COMPACT_ATOMS: atom_id res chain seq x y z
N MET A 1 -56.88 -25.35 -30.66
CA MET A 1 -56.40 -26.72 -30.40
C MET A 1 -55.47 -27.10 -31.57
N PRO A 2 -54.23 -27.61 -31.39
CA PRO A 2 -53.30 -27.74 -30.25
C PRO A 2 -52.06 -26.80 -30.41
N ASP A 3 -51.36 -26.32 -29.38
CA ASP A 3 -50.39 -26.94 -28.46
C ASP A 3 -49.02 -27.34 -29.08
N ARG A 4 -47.95 -26.56 -28.77
CA ARG A 4 -46.65 -27.01 -28.21
C ARG A 4 -45.52 -26.00 -28.42
N LYS A 5 -44.97 -25.49 -27.30
CA LYS A 5 -43.54 -25.48 -26.89
C LYS A 5 -43.39 -24.46 -25.75
N ARG A 6 -43.59 -24.89 -24.50
CA ARG A 6 -42.58 -25.42 -23.54
C ARG A 6 -41.41 -24.47 -23.24
N ASN A 7 -41.33 -24.21 -21.93
CA ASN A 7 -40.14 -23.92 -21.11
C ASN A 7 -39.56 -22.50 -21.16
N ASN A 8 -39.92 -21.73 -20.13
CA ASN A 8 -38.89 -21.10 -19.28
C ASN A 8 -39.40 -20.87 -17.85
N LEU A 9 -39.53 -21.98 -17.11
CA LEU A 9 -39.35 -22.00 -15.66
C LEU A 9 -37.84 -22.12 -15.40
N ARG A 10 -37.15 -20.98 -15.26
CA ARG A 10 -35.86 -20.92 -14.57
C ARG A 10 -35.78 -19.68 -13.70
N SER A 11 -35.66 -19.97 -12.40
CA SER A 11 -35.03 -19.15 -11.36
C SER A 11 -35.61 -17.76 -11.10
N ARG A 12 -36.75 -17.76 -10.38
CA ARG A 12 -36.91 -16.88 -9.21
C ARG A 12 -35.75 -17.15 -8.25
N GLN A 13 -34.76 -16.27 -8.20
CA GLN A 13 -33.81 -16.21 -7.08
C GLN A 13 -33.51 -14.75 -6.75
N ALA A 14 -33.79 -14.42 -5.48
CA ALA A 14 -33.38 -13.25 -4.71
C ALA A 14 -33.66 -11.86 -5.31
N ARG A 15 -34.93 -11.43 -5.23
CA ARG A 15 -35.23 -10.02 -4.93
C ARG A 15 -34.68 -9.75 -3.51
N THR A 16 -33.47 -9.19 -3.44
CA THR A 16 -32.99 -8.54 -2.22
C THR A 16 -33.96 -7.44 -1.85
N ALA A 17 -34.50 -7.49 -0.62
CA ALA A 17 -35.37 -6.46 -0.09
C ALA A 17 -34.67 -5.10 -0.21
N ALA A 18 -35.30 -4.18 -0.94
CA ALA A 18 -34.84 -2.79 -1.00
C ALA A 18 -34.93 -2.19 0.40
N PRO A 19 -33.90 -1.50 0.91
CA PRO A 19 -34.01 -0.78 2.17
C PRO A 19 -35.04 0.35 2.00
N ALA A 20 -36.04 0.35 2.87
CA ALA A 20 -37.01 1.43 2.98
C ALA A 20 -36.27 2.76 3.19
N ASN A 21 -36.47 3.71 2.27
CA ASN A 21 -35.96 5.09 2.23
C ASN A 21 -34.46 5.35 1.91
N GLY A 22 -33.71 4.39 1.36
CA GLY A 22 -32.32 4.62 0.90
C GLY A 22 -32.17 4.86 -0.61
N LEU A 23 -31.26 5.75 -1.03
CA LEU A 23 -30.88 5.89 -2.44
C LEU A 23 -30.22 4.61 -2.97
N HIS A 24 -30.46 4.30 -4.24
CA HIS A 24 -29.82 3.17 -4.89
C HIS A 24 -28.29 3.42 -5.06
N PRO A 25 -27.42 2.40 -4.96
CA PRO A 25 -25.95 2.56 -5.08
C PRO A 25 -25.48 3.36 -6.30
N LYS A 26 -26.15 3.22 -7.45
CA LYS A 26 -25.87 4.03 -8.65
C LYS A 26 -26.10 5.52 -8.42
N GLN A 27 -27.21 5.90 -7.78
CA GLN A 27 -27.54 7.30 -7.47
C GLN A 27 -26.55 7.88 -6.46
N ILE A 28 -26.15 7.09 -5.46
CA ILE A 28 -25.11 7.47 -4.51
C ILE A 28 -23.79 7.72 -5.24
N ASN A 29 -23.41 6.86 -6.19
CA ASN A 29 -22.17 7.03 -6.95
C ASN A 29 -22.17 8.32 -7.77
N THR A 30 -23.28 8.65 -8.41
CA THR A 30 -23.44 9.91 -9.15
C THR A 30 -23.28 11.12 -8.22
N ARG A 31 -23.82 11.08 -7.00
CA ARG A 31 -23.63 12.20 -6.05
C ARG A 31 -22.18 12.31 -5.59
N LEU A 32 -21.55 11.18 -5.23
CA LEU A 32 -20.14 11.13 -4.83
C LEU A 32 -19.20 11.66 -5.92
N SER A 33 -19.47 11.36 -7.19
CA SER A 33 -18.63 11.82 -8.30
C SER A 33 -18.71 13.33 -8.55
N HIS A 34 -19.81 13.99 -8.14
CA HIS A 34 -20.02 15.43 -8.31
C HIS A 34 -19.72 16.25 -7.04
N ALA A 35 -19.41 15.58 -5.92
CA ALA A 35 -19.10 16.26 -4.67
C ALA A 35 -17.86 17.15 -4.79
N ARG A 36 -17.94 18.37 -4.24
CA ARG A 36 -16.98 19.46 -4.38
C ARG A 36 -16.01 19.59 -3.21
N GLY A 37 -15.69 18.49 -2.53
CA GLY A 37 -14.67 18.49 -1.48
C GLY A 37 -14.88 17.40 -0.44
N ALA A 38 -13.96 17.35 0.52
CA ALA A 38 -13.97 16.30 1.54
C ALA A 38 -15.21 16.38 2.46
N ASP A 39 -15.65 17.58 2.81
CA ASP A 39 -16.81 17.77 3.70
C ASP A 39 -18.11 17.25 3.06
N GLU A 40 -18.34 17.52 1.78
CA GLU A 40 -19.52 17.04 1.06
C GLU A 40 -19.50 15.51 0.89
N LEU A 41 -18.32 14.94 0.62
CA LEU A 41 -18.15 13.48 0.54
C LEU A 41 -18.46 12.79 1.88
N LEU A 42 -17.96 13.35 2.99
CA LEU A 42 -18.25 12.82 4.33
C LEU A 42 -19.71 13.03 4.73
N HIS A 43 -20.34 14.12 4.30
CA HIS A 43 -21.77 14.34 4.51
C HIS A 43 -22.61 13.30 3.76
N LEU A 44 -22.31 13.06 2.48
CA LEU A 44 -22.95 12.00 1.68
C LEU A 44 -22.72 10.61 2.30
N TYR A 45 -21.53 10.36 2.84
CA TYR A 45 -21.25 9.16 3.61
C TYR A 45 -22.12 9.05 4.87
N GLY A 46 -22.23 10.13 5.67
CA GLY A 46 -23.08 10.15 6.85
C GLY A 46 -24.56 9.88 6.55
N GLN A 47 -25.05 10.36 5.40
CA GLN A 47 -26.43 10.16 4.97
C GLN A 47 -26.71 8.78 4.37
N HIS A 48 -25.76 8.20 3.65
CA HIS A 48 -26.01 7.04 2.78
C HIS A 48 -25.06 5.86 3.03
N GLY A 49 -24.15 5.96 3.99
CA GLY A 49 -23.14 4.95 4.32
C GLY A 49 -23.69 3.52 4.40
N PRO A 50 -24.79 3.25 5.13
CA PRO A 50 -25.37 1.90 5.20
C PRO A 50 -25.78 1.30 3.86
N SER A 51 -26.09 2.13 2.86
CA SER A 51 -26.48 1.70 1.50
C SER A 51 -25.30 1.69 0.51
N MET A 52 -24.10 2.13 0.91
CA MET A 52 -22.93 2.15 0.04
C MET A 52 -22.39 0.75 -0.24
N ASN A 53 -22.16 0.46 -1.52
CA ASN A 53 -21.42 -0.72 -1.94
C ASN A 53 -19.91 -0.45 -2.07
N ASP A 54 -19.15 -1.45 -2.49
CA ASP A 54 -17.71 -1.38 -2.69
C ASP A 54 -17.30 -0.32 -3.73
N ILE A 55 -18.06 -0.17 -4.81
CA ILE A 55 -17.88 0.91 -5.80
C ILE A 55 -18.07 2.28 -5.14
N ASN A 56 -19.13 2.47 -4.34
CA ASN A 56 -19.37 3.74 -3.67
C ASN A 56 -18.25 4.10 -2.69
N LEU A 57 -17.78 3.13 -1.90
CA LEU A 57 -16.67 3.34 -0.97
C LEU A 57 -15.39 3.72 -1.73
N ALA A 58 -15.08 3.05 -2.84
CA ALA A 58 -13.92 3.38 -3.66
C ALA A 58 -14.01 4.77 -4.28
N THR A 59 -15.19 5.18 -4.78
CA THR A 59 -15.43 6.53 -5.30
C THR A 59 -15.30 7.58 -4.20
N CYS A 60 -15.83 7.32 -3.00
CA CYS A 60 -15.75 8.21 -1.85
C CYS A 60 -14.27 8.44 -1.45
N TRP A 61 -13.51 7.36 -1.23
CA TRP A 61 -12.07 7.45 -0.96
C TRP A 61 -11.31 8.17 -2.06
N SER A 62 -11.59 7.87 -3.33
CA SER A 62 -10.94 8.54 -4.48
C SER A 62 -11.17 10.05 -4.47
N GLY A 63 -12.37 10.50 -4.08
CA GLY A 63 -12.69 11.90 -3.89
C GLY A 63 -11.90 12.52 -2.73
N LEU A 64 -11.90 11.85 -1.57
CA LEU A 64 -11.17 12.31 -0.38
C LEU A 64 -9.66 12.42 -0.63
N GLY A 65 -9.08 11.49 -1.39
CA GLY A 65 -7.67 11.49 -1.79
C GLY A 65 -7.24 12.70 -2.65
N ARG A 66 -8.18 13.54 -3.08
CA ARG A 66 -7.90 14.80 -3.78
C ARG A 66 -7.77 15.99 -2.85
N ALA A 67 -8.10 15.86 -1.56
CA ALA A 67 -7.97 16.93 -0.58
C ALA A 67 -6.52 17.41 -0.45
N ARG A 68 -6.32 18.73 -0.38
CA ARG A 68 -5.00 19.40 -0.29
C ARG A 68 -5.02 20.52 0.74
N GLY A 69 -3.85 20.93 1.20
CA GLY A 69 -3.67 22.09 2.08
C GLY A 69 -4.56 22.03 3.32
N ALA A 70 -5.29 23.13 3.57
CA ALA A 70 -6.21 23.25 4.71
C ALA A 70 -7.34 22.21 4.71
N ASP A 71 -7.81 21.78 3.53
CA ASP A 71 -8.87 20.78 3.42
C ASP A 71 -8.38 19.40 3.90
N ARG A 72 -7.16 19.03 3.48
CA ARG A 72 -6.49 17.82 3.99
C ARG A 72 -6.22 17.92 5.50
N ALA A 73 -5.77 19.07 5.98
CA ALA A 73 -5.50 19.27 7.40
C ALA A 73 -6.77 19.11 8.25
N ARG A 74 -7.91 19.66 7.82
CA ARG A 74 -9.22 19.45 8.47
C ARG A 74 -9.69 18.00 8.41
N LEU A 75 -9.47 17.33 7.28
CA LEU A 75 -9.85 15.93 7.11
C LEU A 75 -9.08 15.00 8.06
N LEU A 76 -7.80 15.31 8.30
CA LEU A 76 -6.90 14.53 9.15
C LEU A 76 -6.80 15.07 10.59
N GLY A 77 -7.48 16.18 10.90
CA GLY A 77 -7.54 16.73 12.25
C GLY A 77 -8.16 15.73 13.24
N GLY A 78 -7.78 15.85 14.52
CA GLY A 78 -8.21 14.90 15.56
C GLY A 78 -7.80 13.46 15.22
N ASP A 79 -6.57 13.26 14.73
CA ASP A 79 -6.08 11.95 14.25
C ASP A 79 -7.02 11.27 13.24
N GLY A 80 -7.72 12.05 12.42
CA GLY A 80 -8.61 11.53 11.38
C GLY A 80 -9.94 10.95 11.90
N GLU A 81 -10.42 11.41 13.06
CA GLU A 81 -11.74 11.11 13.64
C GLU A 81 -12.88 11.09 12.61
N ARG A 82 -12.88 12.07 11.72
CA ARG A 82 -13.89 12.24 10.66
C ARG A 82 -13.94 11.07 9.67
N LEU A 83 -12.88 10.27 9.59
CA LEU A 83 -12.74 9.13 8.70
C LEU A 83 -13.05 7.80 9.39
N TRP A 84 -13.26 7.75 10.71
CA TRP A 84 -13.45 6.49 11.45
C TRP A 84 -14.60 5.65 10.92
N GLY A 85 -15.76 6.26 10.65
CA GLY A 85 -16.90 5.54 10.10
C GLY A 85 -16.56 4.90 8.77
N LEU A 86 -16.08 5.70 7.81
CA LEU A 86 -15.72 5.24 6.47
C LEU A 86 -14.64 4.15 6.51
N ARG A 87 -13.63 4.32 7.38
CA ARG A 87 -12.57 3.34 7.60
C ARG A 87 -13.14 2.01 8.10
N GLY A 88 -13.96 2.07 9.15
CA GLY A 88 -14.58 0.89 9.75
C GLY A 88 -15.41 0.11 8.72
N GLN A 89 -16.28 0.80 7.98
CA GLN A 89 -17.10 0.16 6.95
C GLN A 89 -16.24 -0.42 5.81
N THR A 90 -15.19 0.28 5.40
CA THR A 90 -14.29 -0.21 4.34
C THR A 90 -13.60 -1.49 4.77
N VAL A 91 -13.04 -1.54 5.99
CA VAL A 91 -12.38 -2.74 6.54
C VAL A 91 -13.34 -3.92 6.65
N GLN A 92 -14.56 -3.69 7.17
CA GLN A 92 -15.60 -4.72 7.26
C GLN A 92 -15.99 -5.31 5.89
N ARG A 93 -15.85 -4.51 4.81
CA ARG A 93 -16.17 -4.93 3.45
C ARG A 93 -15.01 -5.53 2.67
N LEU A 94 -13.77 -5.40 3.13
CA LEU A 94 -12.61 -6.01 2.47
C LEU A 94 -12.81 -7.50 2.13
N PRO A 95 -13.36 -8.36 3.01
CA PRO A 95 -13.60 -9.78 2.69
C PRO A 95 -14.42 -10.06 1.44
N THR A 96 -15.36 -9.17 1.13
CA THR A 96 -16.36 -9.36 0.07
C THR A 96 -16.22 -8.30 -1.02
N PHE A 97 -15.10 -7.55 -1.02
CA PHE A 97 -14.86 -6.49 -1.98
C PHE A 97 -14.64 -7.08 -3.38
N SER A 98 -15.57 -6.80 -4.29
CA SER A 98 -15.59 -7.48 -5.59
C SER A 98 -14.55 -6.92 -6.56
N SER A 99 -14.31 -5.61 -6.49
CA SER A 99 -13.47 -4.86 -7.44
C SER A 99 -12.03 -4.68 -6.97
N VAL A 100 -11.07 -5.31 -7.67
CA VAL A 100 -9.62 -5.06 -7.48
C VAL A 100 -9.29 -3.59 -7.72
N GLN A 101 -9.86 -3.00 -8.78
CA GLN A 101 -9.66 -1.60 -9.11
C GLN A 101 -10.17 -0.68 -7.99
N GLY A 102 -11.29 -1.03 -7.36
CA GLY A 102 -11.81 -0.27 -6.23
C GLY A 102 -10.86 -0.28 -5.03
N LEU A 103 -10.23 -1.42 -4.74
CA LEU A 103 -9.22 -1.52 -3.69
C LEU A 103 -7.95 -0.73 -4.00
N ALA A 104 -7.46 -0.80 -5.25
CA ALA A 104 -6.33 0.00 -5.69
C ALA A 104 -6.61 1.50 -5.57
N ASN A 105 -7.82 1.93 -5.90
CA ASN A 105 -8.26 3.32 -5.76
C ASN A 105 -8.28 3.77 -4.28
N ILE A 106 -8.74 2.91 -3.38
CA ILE A 106 -8.74 3.18 -1.94
C ILE A 106 -7.30 3.30 -1.42
N ALA A 107 -6.44 2.33 -1.75
CA ALA A 107 -5.03 2.35 -1.35
C ALA A 107 -4.31 3.61 -1.85
N HIS A 108 -4.53 3.97 -3.12
CA HIS A 108 -3.99 5.20 -3.70
C HIS A 108 -4.47 6.46 -3.00
N ALA A 109 -5.78 6.53 -2.69
CA ALA A 109 -6.36 7.65 -1.97
C ALA A 109 -5.76 7.81 -0.57
N VAL A 110 -5.64 6.71 0.18
CA VAL A 110 -5.00 6.71 1.51
C VAL A 110 -3.54 7.14 1.40
N GLY A 111 -2.80 6.64 0.40
CA GLY A 111 -1.42 7.04 0.13
C GLY A 111 -1.27 8.54 -0.20
N LYS A 112 -2.24 9.13 -0.92
CA LYS A 112 -2.28 10.58 -1.18
C LYS A 112 -2.60 11.41 0.06
N LEU A 113 -3.49 10.91 0.91
CA LEU A 113 -3.86 11.58 2.16
C LEU A 113 -2.68 11.62 3.14
N ARG A 114 -1.81 10.61 3.11
CA ARG A 114 -0.65 10.49 4.01
C ARG A 114 -1.06 10.67 5.48
N PRO A 115 -2.03 9.89 5.98
CA PRO A 115 -2.44 10.01 7.35
C PRO A 115 -1.27 9.79 8.32
N SER A 116 -1.19 10.62 9.34
CA SER A 116 -0.17 10.58 10.39
C SER A 116 -0.85 10.73 11.75
N GLY A 117 -0.34 10.06 12.78
CA GLY A 117 -0.92 10.10 14.13
C GLY A 117 -1.19 8.71 14.71
N SER A 118 -1.33 8.63 16.03
CA SER A 118 -1.42 7.35 16.76
C SER A 118 -2.62 6.49 16.35
N ALA A 119 -3.75 7.12 16.02
CA ALA A 119 -4.94 6.41 15.52
C ALA A 119 -4.79 5.82 14.10
N TRP A 120 -3.76 6.25 13.35
CA TRP A 120 -3.38 5.73 12.03
C TRP A 120 -2.25 4.69 12.09
N VAL A 121 -1.43 4.72 13.14
CA VAL A 121 -0.41 3.70 13.47
C VAL A 121 -1.03 2.41 14.08
N TRP A 122 -2.34 2.46 14.34
CA TRP A 122 -3.16 1.53 15.12
C TRP A 122 -3.04 0.02 14.84
N LEU A 123 -2.53 -0.41 13.68
CA LEU A 123 -2.55 -1.82 13.29
C LEU A 123 -1.29 -2.62 13.66
N ARG A 124 -0.21 -1.96 14.12
CA ARG A 124 1.02 -2.67 14.54
C ARG A 124 1.28 -2.58 16.05
N GLU A 125 0.80 -1.53 16.71
CA GLU A 125 1.16 -1.24 18.11
C GLU A 125 0.21 -1.86 19.15
N ARG A 126 -0.95 -2.42 18.73
CA ARG A 126 -1.93 -3.01 19.66
C ARG A 126 -1.85 -4.53 19.80
N GLY A 127 -0.85 -5.19 19.20
CA GLY A 127 -0.75 -6.66 19.24
C GLY A 127 -1.98 -7.38 18.67
N VAL A 128 -2.82 -6.66 17.91
CA VAL A 128 -3.94 -7.24 17.17
C VAL A 128 -3.35 -7.64 15.83
N ASP A 129 -3.32 -8.94 15.57
CA ASP A 129 -3.04 -9.45 14.24
C ASP A 129 -3.84 -8.64 13.24
N TRP A 130 -3.16 -8.10 12.23
CA TRP A 130 -3.84 -7.54 11.07
C TRP A 130 -4.92 -8.54 10.67
N PRO A 131 -6.21 -8.18 10.52
CA PRO A 131 -7.19 -9.14 10.07
C PRO A 131 -6.67 -9.66 8.74
N GLN A 132 -6.24 -10.93 8.73
CA GLN A 132 -5.68 -11.59 7.56
C GLN A 132 -6.61 -11.23 6.42
N LEU A 133 -6.07 -10.60 5.36
CA LEU A 133 -6.86 -10.31 4.18
C LEU A 133 -7.56 -11.63 3.84
N PRO A 134 -8.89 -11.64 3.72
CA PRO A 134 -9.60 -12.90 3.53
C PRO A 134 -8.99 -13.61 2.33
N LEU A 135 -8.76 -14.92 2.47
CA LEU A 135 -7.84 -15.65 1.60
C LEU A 135 -8.00 -15.32 0.10
N PRO A 136 -9.23 -15.21 -0.46
CA PRO A 136 -9.42 -14.85 -1.87
C PRO A 136 -8.89 -13.45 -2.22
N LEU A 137 -8.98 -12.51 -1.30
CA LEU A 137 -8.46 -11.16 -1.48
C LEU A 137 -6.93 -11.12 -1.30
N SER A 138 -6.39 -11.84 -0.31
CA SER A 138 -4.94 -11.96 -0.15
C SER A 138 -4.28 -12.55 -1.40
N GLN A 139 -4.91 -13.56 -2.02
CA GLN A 139 -4.46 -14.21 -3.24
C GLN A 139 -4.50 -13.25 -4.42
N ARG A 140 -5.62 -12.54 -4.64
CA ARG A 140 -5.74 -11.56 -5.73
C ARG A 140 -4.80 -10.38 -5.58
N CYS A 141 -4.58 -9.90 -4.35
CA CYS A 141 -3.60 -8.85 -4.06
C CYS A 141 -2.17 -9.36 -4.31
N CYS A 142 -1.85 -10.58 -3.88
CA CYS A 142 -0.57 -11.24 -4.13
C CYS A 142 -0.32 -11.41 -5.63
N GLU A 143 -1.27 -11.97 -6.38
CA GLU A 143 -1.22 -12.14 -7.84
C GLU A 143 -1.06 -10.81 -8.57
N ALA A 144 -1.87 -9.79 -8.24
CA ALA A 144 -1.78 -8.47 -8.86
C ALA A 144 -0.46 -7.76 -8.53
N PHE A 145 0.05 -7.96 -7.31
CA PHE A 145 1.36 -7.45 -6.92
C PHE A 145 2.49 -8.20 -7.65
N HIS A 146 2.34 -9.51 -7.88
CA HIS A 146 3.28 -10.37 -8.61
C HIS A 146 3.28 -10.13 -10.12
N SER A 147 2.17 -9.63 -10.69
CA SER A 147 2.05 -9.37 -12.13
C SER A 147 2.67 -8.06 -12.61
N VAL A 148 3.17 -7.21 -11.70
CA VAL A 148 3.85 -5.96 -12.08
C VAL A 148 5.33 -6.27 -12.32
N GLU A 149 5.73 -6.27 -13.58
CA GLU A 149 7.14 -6.21 -13.96
C GLU A 149 7.72 -4.86 -13.51
N VAL A 150 8.69 -4.91 -12.59
CA VAL A 150 9.45 -3.73 -12.17
C VAL A 150 10.70 -3.69 -13.05
N THR A 151 10.86 -2.62 -13.82
CA THR A 151 12.11 -2.36 -14.53
C THR A 151 13.10 -1.71 -13.55
N PRO A 152 14.23 -2.35 -13.22
CA PRO A 152 15.19 -1.77 -12.29
C PRO A 152 15.75 -0.45 -12.85
N SER A 153 15.82 0.56 -11.98
CA SER A 153 16.39 1.86 -12.31
C SER A 153 17.90 1.74 -12.56
N ARG A 154 18.47 2.69 -13.33
CA ARG A 154 19.92 2.75 -13.57
C ARG A 154 20.74 2.72 -12.26
N LEU A 155 20.22 3.35 -11.20
CA LEU A 155 20.84 3.37 -9.88
C LEU A 155 20.87 1.97 -9.25
N GLN A 156 19.75 1.24 -9.30
CA GLN A 156 19.69 -0.15 -8.82
C GLN A 156 20.66 -1.05 -9.58
N SER A 157 20.71 -0.95 -10.91
CA SER A 157 21.65 -1.74 -11.73
C SER A 157 23.11 -1.44 -11.39
N ASP A 158 23.46 -0.17 -11.14
CA ASP A 158 24.81 0.22 -10.77
C ASP A 158 25.22 -0.30 -9.39
N VAL A 159 24.33 -0.20 -8.39
CA VAL A 159 24.53 -0.81 -7.07
C VAL A 159 24.67 -2.33 -7.17
N ALA A 160 23.81 -3.00 -7.92
CA ALA A 160 23.88 -4.45 -8.12
C ALA A 160 25.17 -4.87 -8.82
N SER A 161 25.65 -4.10 -9.80
CA SER A 161 26.95 -4.35 -10.45
C SER A 161 28.12 -4.20 -9.47
N THR A 162 28.05 -3.21 -8.57
CA THR A 162 29.10 -2.99 -7.55
C THR A 162 29.10 -4.11 -6.51
N LEU A 163 27.93 -4.58 -6.06
CA LEU A 163 27.83 -5.77 -5.20
C LEU A 163 28.48 -6.99 -5.84
N ARG A 164 28.31 -7.19 -7.16
CA ARG A 164 29.02 -8.25 -7.90
C ARG A 164 30.53 -8.06 -7.92
N SER A 165 31.01 -6.81 -8.03
CA SER A 165 32.44 -6.50 -7.94
C SER A 165 33.04 -6.80 -6.56
N LEU A 166 32.22 -6.86 -5.50
CA LEU A 166 32.60 -7.34 -4.17
C LEU A 166 32.55 -8.88 -4.04
N ASN A 167 32.43 -9.61 -5.15
CA ASN A 167 32.19 -11.06 -5.20
C ASN A 167 30.92 -11.50 -4.46
N LEU A 168 29.93 -10.61 -4.31
CA LEU A 168 28.61 -10.96 -3.80
C LEU A 168 27.68 -11.30 -4.96
N SER A 169 26.72 -12.20 -4.72
CA SER A 169 25.70 -12.57 -5.71
C SER A 169 24.35 -11.95 -5.30
N PRO A 170 24.04 -10.72 -5.73
CA PRO A 170 22.78 -10.08 -5.36
C PRO A 170 21.59 -10.78 -6.01
N MET A 171 20.63 -11.16 -5.17
CA MET A 171 19.28 -11.52 -5.58
C MET A 171 18.47 -10.23 -5.69
N GLU A 172 18.35 -9.70 -6.91
CA GLU A 172 17.62 -8.45 -7.19
C GLU A 172 16.10 -8.66 -7.13
N GLU A 173 15.37 -7.61 -6.74
CA GLU A 173 13.89 -7.56 -6.70
C GLU A 173 13.27 -8.74 -5.94
N MET A 174 13.94 -9.18 -4.86
CA MET A 174 13.49 -10.30 -4.05
C MET A 174 12.28 -9.89 -3.21
N ARG A 175 11.26 -10.75 -3.18
CA ARG A 175 10.06 -10.51 -2.37
C ARG A 175 10.13 -11.32 -1.09
N THR A 176 9.92 -10.65 0.03
CA THR A 176 9.82 -11.29 1.34
C THR A 176 8.51 -12.09 1.47
N MET A 177 8.44 -13.01 2.43
CA MET A 177 7.18 -13.74 2.74
C MET A 177 6.05 -12.78 3.12
N ASP A 178 6.39 -11.62 3.69
CA ASP A 178 5.48 -10.53 4.05
C ASP A 178 5.09 -9.64 2.86
N GLN A 179 5.41 -10.05 1.62
CA GLN A 179 5.08 -9.36 0.37
C GLN A 179 5.68 -7.95 0.24
N ILE A 180 6.77 -7.66 0.96
CA ILE A 180 7.59 -6.46 0.77
C ILE A 180 8.66 -6.77 -0.26
N SER A 181 8.77 -5.96 -1.32
CA SER A 181 9.84 -6.05 -2.32
C SER A 181 11.13 -5.44 -1.77
N LEU A 182 12.23 -6.17 -1.89
CA LEU A 182 13.60 -5.74 -1.59
C LEU A 182 14.33 -5.49 -2.91
N ASP A 183 15.07 -4.39 -3.01
CA ASP A 183 15.79 -4.06 -4.25
C ASP A 183 16.91 -5.06 -4.52
N ALA A 184 17.66 -5.46 -3.49
CA ALA A 184 18.58 -6.57 -3.55
C ALA A 184 18.77 -7.27 -2.19
N VAL A 185 19.12 -8.55 -2.24
CA VAL A 185 19.60 -9.31 -1.08
C VAL A 185 20.94 -9.96 -1.39
N VAL A 186 21.88 -9.85 -0.47
CA VAL A 186 23.20 -10.48 -0.58
C VAL A 186 23.49 -11.32 0.65
N THR A 187 24.16 -12.46 0.45
CA THR A 187 24.76 -13.20 1.56
C THR A 187 26.09 -12.56 1.91
N TYR A 188 26.18 -11.97 3.10
CA TYR A 188 27.35 -11.28 3.61
C TYR A 188 27.73 -11.89 4.97
N ARG A 189 28.96 -12.41 5.09
CA ARG A 189 29.46 -13.13 6.28
C ARG A 189 28.52 -14.23 6.81
N GLY A 190 27.79 -14.90 5.92
CA GLY A 190 26.83 -15.95 6.28
C GLY A 190 25.42 -15.45 6.64
N HIS A 191 25.18 -14.14 6.62
CA HIS A 191 23.87 -13.54 6.86
C HIS A 191 23.26 -13.00 5.56
N ASN A 192 21.95 -13.12 5.41
CA ASN A 192 21.24 -12.47 4.31
C ASN A 192 20.97 -11.01 4.70
N VAL A 193 21.62 -10.08 4.01
CA VAL A 193 21.50 -8.64 4.24
C VAL A 193 20.66 -8.02 3.12
N ALA A 194 19.63 -7.28 3.51
CA ALA A 194 18.77 -6.53 2.60
C ALA A 194 19.43 -5.21 2.21
N VAL A 195 19.43 -4.88 0.93
CA VAL A 195 19.95 -3.62 0.38
C VAL A 195 18.81 -2.88 -0.31
N GLU A 196 18.47 -1.70 0.20
CA GLU A 196 17.48 -0.78 -0.36
C GLU A 196 18.18 0.37 -1.09
N VAL A 197 17.87 0.54 -2.37
CA VAL A 197 18.43 1.55 -3.26
C VAL A 197 17.45 2.71 -3.36
N ASP A 198 17.76 3.80 -2.68
CA ASP A 198 16.83 4.88 -2.50
C ASP A 198 17.06 6.03 -3.49
N GLY A 199 16.19 6.09 -4.51
CA GLY A 199 16.18 7.17 -5.51
C GLY A 199 15.66 8.51 -4.97
N PRO A 200 15.73 9.60 -5.76
CA PRO A 200 15.35 10.95 -5.31
C PRO A 200 13.92 11.08 -4.77
N LEU A 201 12.97 10.32 -5.31
CA LEU A 201 11.57 10.35 -4.88
C LEU A 201 11.36 9.74 -3.48
N HIS A 202 12.34 9.01 -2.94
CA HIS A 202 12.27 8.43 -1.60
C HIS A 202 12.56 9.44 -0.49
N PHE A 203 12.83 10.71 -0.83
CA PHE A 203 13.23 11.72 0.13
C PHE A 203 12.53 13.08 -0.03
N PHE A 204 12.46 13.80 1.07
CA PHE A 204 12.24 15.25 1.12
C PHE A 204 13.54 15.91 1.59
N GLY A 205 14.32 16.43 0.64
CA GLY A 205 15.71 16.78 0.89
C GLY A 205 16.53 15.51 1.15
N GLN A 206 17.22 15.43 2.29
CA GLN A 206 17.95 14.23 2.74
C GLN A 206 17.17 13.39 3.76
N ARG A 207 15.93 13.77 4.06
CA ARG A 207 15.07 13.01 4.99
C ARG A 207 14.20 12.02 4.23
N PRO A 208 14.13 10.73 4.63
CA PRO A 208 13.27 9.76 3.95
C PRO A 208 11.81 10.20 4.02
N THR A 209 11.04 9.90 2.97
CA THR A 209 9.57 10.06 3.03
C THR A 209 8.98 9.13 4.08
N GLY A 210 7.73 9.39 4.48
CA GLY A 210 7.00 8.50 5.39
C GLY A 210 6.88 7.07 4.85
N ALA A 211 6.73 6.89 3.53
CA ALA A 211 6.67 5.56 2.90
C ALA A 211 8.00 4.82 3.01
N THR A 212 9.11 5.47 2.67
CA THR A 212 10.46 4.92 2.79
C THR A 212 10.81 4.59 4.24
N ALA A 213 10.54 5.51 5.18
CA ALA A 213 10.78 5.28 6.60
C ALA A 213 9.94 4.12 7.16
N LEU A 214 8.68 3.98 6.72
CA LEU A 214 7.83 2.87 7.09
C LEU A 214 8.35 1.54 6.54
N LYS A 215 8.70 1.48 5.25
CA LYS A 215 9.28 0.28 4.61
C LYS A 215 10.52 -0.21 5.36
N ARG A 216 11.47 0.70 5.62
CA ARG A 216 12.70 0.36 6.37
C ARG A 216 12.41 -0.16 7.78
N ARG A 217 11.47 0.46 8.51
CA ARG A 217 11.04 -0.01 9.83
C ARG A 217 10.35 -1.37 9.76
N GLN A 218 9.58 -1.64 8.71
CA GLN A 218 8.93 -2.93 8.51
C GLN A 218 9.93 -4.04 8.27
N LEU A 219 10.91 -3.83 7.40
CA LEU A 219 11.98 -4.78 7.10
C LEU A 219 12.84 -5.09 8.33
N ARG A 220 13.25 -4.08 9.09
CA ARG A 220 13.99 -4.29 10.35
C ARG A 220 13.18 -5.07 11.38
N ALA A 221 11.91 -4.74 11.56
CA ALA A 221 11.02 -5.47 12.46
C ALA A 221 10.77 -6.92 12.00
N ALA A 222 10.92 -7.21 10.71
CA ALA A 222 10.87 -8.56 10.15
C ALA A 222 12.23 -9.29 10.25
N GLY A 223 13.20 -8.73 10.99
CA GLY A 223 14.47 -9.38 11.28
C GLY A 223 15.52 -9.28 10.18
N TRP A 224 15.40 -8.31 9.26
CA TRP A 224 16.40 -8.09 8.22
C TRP A 224 17.51 -7.12 8.70
N PRO A 225 18.80 -7.52 8.62
CA PRO A 225 19.90 -6.56 8.56
C PRO A 225 19.71 -5.71 7.30
N LEU A 226 19.60 -4.39 7.47
CA LEU A 226 19.14 -3.49 6.40
C LEU A 226 20.13 -2.37 6.10
N VAL A 227 20.67 -2.41 4.88
CA VAL A 227 21.44 -1.34 4.26
C VAL A 227 20.50 -0.45 3.43
N SER A 228 20.66 0.86 3.56
CA SER A 228 20.06 1.84 2.65
C SER A 228 21.18 2.56 1.89
N VAL A 229 21.00 2.69 0.57
CA VAL A 229 21.90 3.37 -0.36
C VAL A 229 21.17 4.58 -0.94
N PRO A 230 21.29 5.77 -0.33
CA PRO A 230 20.69 6.99 -0.88
C PRO A 230 21.41 7.45 -2.14
N PHE A 231 20.66 7.89 -3.16
CA PHE A 231 21.22 8.30 -4.45
C PHE A 231 22.32 9.38 -4.31
N TRP A 232 22.17 10.35 -3.40
CA TRP A 232 23.18 11.41 -3.26
C TRP A 232 24.47 10.94 -2.57
N GLU A 233 24.42 9.90 -1.73
CA GLU A 233 25.64 9.31 -1.17
C GLU A 233 26.34 8.55 -2.27
N TRP A 234 25.57 7.80 -3.07
CA TRP A 234 26.07 7.02 -4.19
C TRP A 234 26.69 7.86 -5.30
N ASP A 235 26.01 8.92 -5.73
CA ASP A 235 26.43 9.79 -6.82
C ASP A 235 27.69 10.62 -6.49
N ARG A 236 28.06 10.72 -5.20
CA ARG A 236 29.28 11.38 -4.73
C ARG A 236 30.51 10.48 -4.76
N LEU A 237 30.35 9.18 -5.01
CA LEU A 237 31.45 8.22 -4.98
C LEU A 237 32.12 8.14 -6.35
N ASP A 238 33.41 8.47 -6.37
CA ASP A 238 34.21 8.50 -7.58
C ASP A 238 34.74 7.11 -7.92
N GLY A 239 34.05 6.43 -8.84
CA GLY A 239 34.48 5.17 -9.43
C GLY A 239 34.17 3.93 -8.59
N ILE A 240 34.53 2.77 -9.15
CA ILE A 240 34.13 1.46 -8.60
C ILE A 240 34.75 1.16 -7.24
N HIS A 241 35.99 1.60 -6.99
CA HIS A 241 36.68 1.35 -5.73
C HIS A 241 35.97 2.02 -4.55
N ALA A 242 35.68 3.31 -4.65
CA ALA A 242 34.97 4.06 -3.61
C ALA A 242 33.56 3.51 -3.35
N LYS A 243 32.87 3.08 -4.42
CA LYS A 243 31.55 2.42 -4.31
C LYS A 243 31.63 1.06 -3.61
N CYS A 244 32.64 0.25 -3.90
CA CYS A 244 32.90 -1.01 -3.22
C CYS A 244 33.20 -0.79 -1.73
N GLU A 245 34.08 0.14 -1.38
CA GLU A 245 34.41 0.47 0.02
C GLU A 245 33.18 0.96 0.79
N TYR A 246 32.37 1.83 0.16
CA TYR A 246 31.12 2.32 0.74
C TYR A 246 30.13 1.20 1.02
N LEU A 247 29.89 0.29 0.06
CA LEU A 247 28.97 -0.84 0.27
C LEU A 247 29.50 -1.80 1.33
N HIS A 248 30.79 -2.11 1.32
CA HIS A 248 31.42 -2.95 2.33
C HIS A 248 31.20 -2.37 3.73
N TRP A 249 31.49 -1.07 3.91
CA TRP A 249 31.27 -0.38 5.18
C TRP A 249 29.80 -0.41 5.63
N LYS A 250 28.85 -0.14 4.73
CA LYS A 250 27.41 -0.19 5.06
C LYS A 250 26.97 -1.60 5.46
N LEU A 251 27.44 -2.64 4.75
CA LEU A 251 27.11 -4.04 5.02
C LEU A 251 27.62 -4.47 6.40
N GLU A 252 28.87 -4.12 6.74
CA GLU A 252 29.44 -4.35 8.07
C GLU A 252 28.62 -3.66 9.16
N ALA A 253 28.33 -2.37 9.00
CA ALA A 253 27.57 -1.60 9.98
C ALA A 253 26.15 -2.17 10.19
N ALA A 254 25.46 -2.53 9.12
CA ALA A 254 24.11 -3.09 9.20
C ALA A 254 24.09 -4.46 9.88
N LEU A 255 25.13 -5.29 9.68
CA LEU A 255 25.25 -6.58 10.33
C LEU A 255 25.61 -6.42 11.81
N TYR A 256 26.54 -5.52 12.14
CA TYR A 256 26.90 -5.22 13.52
C TYR A 256 25.69 -4.75 14.34
N ASP A 257 24.93 -3.79 13.80
CA ASP A 257 23.71 -3.28 14.45
C ASP A 257 22.71 -4.43 14.67
N TYR A 258 22.55 -5.31 13.68
CA TYR A 258 21.63 -6.45 13.75
C TYR A 258 22.00 -7.47 14.85
N GLU A 259 23.28 -7.81 14.96
CA GLU A 259 23.77 -8.77 15.96
C GLU A 259 23.67 -8.25 17.41
N HIS A 260 23.57 -6.93 17.59
CA HIS A 260 23.58 -6.25 18.90
C HIS A 260 22.26 -5.51 19.21
N SER A 261 21.19 -5.74 18.43
CA SER A 261 19.85 -5.16 18.63
C SER A 261 18.93 -5.99 19.52
#